data_AF-A0A495VQX6-F1
#
_entry.id   AF-A0A495VQX6-F1
#
_cell.length_a   1.000
_cell.length_b   1.000
_cell.length_c   1.000
_cell.angle_alpha   90.00
_cell.angle_beta   90.00
_cell.angle_gamma   90.00
#
_symmetry.space_group_name_H-M   'P 1'
#
loop_
_entity.id
_entity.type
_entity.pdbx_description
1 polymer ?
#
loop_
_entity_poly.entity_id
_entity_poly.type
_entity_poly.pdbx_seq_one_letter_code
_entity_poly.pdbx_strand_id
1 'polypeptide(L)'
;MEYRPSTVVAGLILALLAVPALADEADWQRRLERARSMQDEAQQRQKAADAEFEQRSLACQSKFMVSGCVDDARKAHIAVTRETRQLRIDADALEREVKREQVKVREQERAAAAEVRERDLAERERRIAGERAAAEQARQEAAAAKAEKAAAGARRKAEQAEAHRRKVADHEARVAGKKARAAARSGGD
;
A
#
# COMPACT_ATOMS: atom_id res chain seq x y z
N MET A 1 40.99 36.36 19.53
CA MET A 1 39.73 35.59 19.62
C MET A 1 39.40 35.11 18.23
N GLU A 2 39.80 33.90 17.87
CA GLU A 2 39.52 33.31 16.57
C GLU A 2 38.37 32.32 16.73
N TYR A 3 37.19 32.74 16.28
CA TYR A 3 36.00 31.89 16.18
C TYR A 3 36.21 30.86 15.07
N ARG A 4 36.56 29.63 15.45
CA ARG A 4 36.52 28.48 14.52
C ARG A 4 35.05 28.11 14.27
N PRO A 5 34.57 28.14 13.02
CA PRO A 5 33.15 27.97 12.73
C PRO A 5 32.72 26.51 12.94
N SER A 6 31.81 26.30 13.88
CA SER A 6 31.18 25.01 14.21
C SER A 6 30.44 24.35 13.05
N THR A 7 30.29 25.03 11.91
CA THR A 7 29.64 24.54 10.70
C THR A 7 30.49 23.52 9.92
N VAL A 8 31.82 23.60 10.00
CA VAL A 8 32.72 22.64 9.33
C VAL A 8 32.68 21.27 10.02
N VAL A 9 32.53 21.26 11.34
CA VAL A 9 32.41 20.03 12.13
C VAL A 9 31.07 19.32 11.88
N ALA A 10 29.98 20.09 11.75
CA ALA A 10 28.65 19.53 11.45
C ALA A 10 28.58 18.90 10.05
N GLY A 11 29.25 19.49 9.04
CA GLY A 11 29.33 18.92 7.68
C GLY A 11 30.14 17.61 7.62
N LEU A 12 31.20 17.49 8.43
CA LEU A 12 32.04 16.28 8.49
C LEU A 12 31.31 15.10 9.17
N ILE A 13 30.46 15.37 10.16
CA ILE A 13 29.68 14.33 10.87
C ILE A 13 28.55 13.76 10.00
N LEU A 14 27.88 14.59 9.19
CA LEU A 14 26.86 14.12 8.24
C LEU A 14 27.44 13.32 7.07
N ALA A 15 28.65 13.66 6.61
CA ALA A 15 29.36 12.87 5.60
C ALA A 15 29.74 11.48 6.12
N LEU A 16 30.15 11.35 7.39
CA LEU A 16 30.58 10.08 8.00
C LEU A 16 29.45 9.05 8.20
N LEU A 17 28.19 9.48 8.31
CA LEU A 17 27.05 8.57 8.51
C LEU A 17 26.47 8.00 7.21
N ALA A 18 26.70 8.64 6.06
CA ALA A 18 26.24 8.16 4.76
C ALA A 18 27.20 7.18 4.07
N VAL A 19 28.49 7.20 4.45
CA VAL A 19 29.52 6.30 3.89
C VAL A 19 29.29 4.80 4.17
N PRO A 20 28.89 4.36 5.38
CA PRO A 20 28.77 2.93 5.65
C PRO A 20 27.64 2.26 4.86
N ALA A 21 26.47 2.91 4.74
CA ALA A 21 25.33 2.34 4.00
C ALA A 21 25.61 2.21 2.49
N LEU A 22 26.33 3.15 1.90
CA LEU A 22 26.74 3.09 0.49
C LEU A 22 27.87 2.08 0.26
N ALA A 23 28.74 1.89 1.24
CA ALA A 23 29.81 0.89 1.19
C ALA A 23 29.26 -0.54 1.25
N ASP A 24 28.23 -0.80 2.07
CA ASP A 24 27.57 -2.10 2.17
C ASP A 24 26.83 -2.48 0.88
N GLU A 25 26.10 -1.54 0.27
CA GLU A 25 25.40 -1.83 -0.99
C GLU A 25 26.37 -2.15 -2.14
N ALA A 26 27.44 -1.35 -2.30
CA ALA A 26 28.46 -1.63 -3.32
C ALA A 26 29.16 -2.97 -3.08
N ASP A 27 29.37 -3.36 -1.82
CA ASP A 27 29.95 -4.64 -1.47
C ASP A 27 29.00 -5.82 -1.74
N TRP A 28 27.72 -5.68 -1.43
CA TRP A 28 26.68 -6.65 -1.80
C TRP A 28 26.64 -6.86 -3.31
N GLN A 29 26.66 -5.80 -4.10
CA GLN A 29 26.64 -5.91 -5.56
C GLN A 29 27.86 -6.68 -6.07
N ARG A 30 29.07 -6.37 -5.59
CA ARG A 30 30.28 -7.13 -5.96
C ARG A 30 30.17 -8.62 -5.62
N ARG A 31 29.63 -8.96 -4.45
CA ARG A 31 29.45 -10.36 -4.03
C ARG A 31 28.40 -11.07 -4.87
N LEU A 32 27.32 -10.40 -5.23
CA LEU A 32 26.29 -10.95 -6.13
C LEU A 32 26.80 -11.14 -7.56
N GLU A 33 27.59 -10.20 -8.07
CA GLU A 33 28.27 -10.32 -9.37
C GLU A 33 29.23 -11.51 -9.38
N ARG A 34 30.00 -11.69 -8.30
CA ARG A 34 30.87 -12.86 -8.13
C ARG A 34 30.07 -14.17 -8.11
N ALA A 35 28.98 -14.25 -7.36
CA ALA A 35 28.11 -15.42 -7.34
C ALA A 35 27.57 -15.75 -8.74
N ARG A 36 27.15 -14.73 -9.49
CA ARG A 36 26.69 -14.87 -10.87
C ARG A 36 27.79 -15.39 -11.79
N SER A 37 28.99 -14.83 -11.71
CA SER A 37 30.16 -15.30 -12.46
C SER A 37 30.47 -16.77 -12.17
N MET A 38 30.35 -17.22 -10.91
CA MET A 38 30.55 -18.62 -10.53
C MET A 38 29.47 -19.54 -11.11
N GLN A 39 28.20 -19.11 -11.15
CA GLN A 39 27.13 -19.86 -11.80
C GLN A 39 27.36 -19.98 -13.32
N ASP A 40 27.73 -18.88 -13.97
CA ASP A 40 28.02 -18.86 -15.41
C ASP A 40 29.21 -19.77 -15.73
N GLU A 41 30.29 -19.71 -14.95
CA GLU A 41 31.45 -20.58 -15.07
C GLU A 41 31.08 -22.06 -14.90
N ALA A 42 30.30 -22.40 -13.86
CA ALA A 42 29.84 -23.76 -13.63
C ALA A 42 29.00 -24.28 -14.80
N GLN A 43 28.13 -23.42 -15.36
CA GLN A 43 27.29 -23.78 -16.50
C GLN A 43 28.12 -24.03 -17.76
N GLN A 44 29.11 -23.18 -18.05
CA GLN A 44 29.98 -23.36 -19.21
C GLN A 44 30.83 -24.64 -19.08
N ARG A 45 31.39 -24.89 -17.90
CA ARG A 45 32.15 -26.12 -17.62
C ARG A 45 31.29 -27.37 -17.76
N GLN A 46 30.06 -27.34 -17.27
CA GLN A 46 29.15 -28.48 -17.43
C GLN A 46 28.84 -28.74 -18.90
N LYS A 47 28.51 -27.70 -19.67
CA LYS A 47 28.25 -27.83 -21.12
C LYS A 47 29.44 -28.40 -21.87
N ALA A 48 30.65 -27.93 -21.54
CA ALA A 48 31.89 -28.46 -22.13
C ALA A 48 32.10 -29.94 -21.78
N ALA A 49 31.87 -30.32 -20.52
CA ALA A 49 31.99 -31.71 -20.08
C ALA A 49 30.96 -32.62 -20.75
N ASP A 50 29.70 -32.16 -20.90
CA ASP A 50 28.64 -32.91 -21.58
C ASP A 50 29.04 -33.16 -23.05
N ALA A 51 29.50 -32.12 -23.76
CA ALA A 51 29.95 -32.24 -25.14
C ALA A 51 31.18 -33.17 -25.30
N GLU A 52 32.16 -33.06 -24.39
CA GLU A 52 33.33 -33.96 -24.40
C GLU A 52 32.92 -35.42 -24.15
N PHE A 53 32.01 -35.65 -23.20
CA PHE A 53 31.51 -36.99 -22.91
C PHE A 53 30.77 -37.60 -24.10
N GLU A 54 29.91 -36.84 -24.77
CA GLU A 54 29.23 -37.28 -25.99
C GLU A 54 30.22 -37.63 -27.10
N GLN A 55 31.17 -36.73 -27.38
CA GLN A 55 32.19 -36.95 -28.41
C GLN A 55 33.03 -38.19 -28.12
N ARG A 56 33.50 -38.35 -26.87
CA ARG A 56 34.31 -39.50 -26.45
C ARG A 56 33.51 -40.79 -26.47
N SER A 57 32.25 -40.77 -26.04
CA SER A 57 31.37 -41.94 -26.10
C SER A 57 31.15 -42.42 -27.53
N LEU A 58 30.97 -41.50 -28.48
CA LEU A 58 30.88 -41.85 -29.91
C LEU A 58 32.21 -42.42 -30.43
N ALA A 59 33.34 -41.81 -30.09
CA ALA A 59 34.65 -42.31 -30.47
C ALA A 59 34.98 -43.68 -29.86
N CYS A 60 34.40 -44.03 -28.71
CA CYS A 60 34.58 -45.35 -28.09
C CYS A 60 33.96 -46.49 -28.92
N GLN A 61 32.97 -46.20 -29.78
CA GLN A 61 32.28 -47.24 -30.57
C GLN A 61 33.18 -47.92 -31.61
N SER A 62 34.29 -47.28 -32.00
CA SER A 62 35.26 -47.87 -32.92
C SER A 62 36.34 -48.71 -32.23
N LYS A 63 36.31 -48.82 -30.89
CA LYS A 63 37.32 -49.57 -30.12
C LYS A 63 36.85 -50.98 -29.78
N PHE A 64 37.80 -51.89 -29.64
CA PHE A 64 37.54 -53.28 -29.26
C PHE A 64 36.90 -53.41 -27.86
N MET A 65 37.31 -52.58 -26.90
CA MET A 65 36.72 -52.54 -25.55
C MET A 65 35.85 -51.28 -25.36
N VAL A 66 34.69 -51.26 -26.02
CA VAL A 66 33.76 -50.12 -25.96
C VAL A 66 33.35 -49.79 -24.52
N SER A 67 33.00 -50.80 -23.72
CA SER A 67 32.54 -50.63 -22.34
C SER A 67 33.56 -49.91 -21.47
N GLY A 68 34.81 -50.39 -21.43
CA GLY A 68 35.89 -49.75 -20.66
C GLY A 68 36.17 -48.32 -21.11
N CYS A 69 36.15 -48.06 -22.43
CA CYS A 69 36.32 -46.71 -22.96
C CYS A 69 35.21 -45.75 -22.53
N VAL A 70 33.95 -46.19 -22.58
CA VAL A 70 32.80 -45.38 -22.15
C VAL A 70 32.82 -45.18 -20.63
N ASP A 71 33.20 -46.17 -19.84
CA ASP A 71 33.32 -46.05 -18.39
C ASP A 71 34.38 -45.02 -17.99
N ASP A 72 35.51 -44.97 -18.68
CA ASP A 72 36.54 -43.97 -18.42
C ASP A 72 36.11 -42.55 -18.84
N ALA A 73 35.39 -42.43 -19.97
CA ALA A 73 34.76 -41.16 -20.35
C ALA A 73 33.72 -40.71 -19.31
N ARG A 74 32.93 -41.65 -18.77
CA ARG A 74 31.92 -41.38 -17.74
C ARG A 74 32.57 -40.96 -16.42
N LYS A 75 33.67 -41.59 -15.99
CA LYS A 75 34.40 -41.19 -14.77
C LYS A 75 34.89 -39.75 -14.88
N ALA A 76 35.45 -39.37 -16.03
CA ALA A 76 35.90 -38.00 -16.29
C ALA A 76 34.72 -37.01 -16.24
N HIS A 77 33.60 -37.34 -16.89
CA HIS A 77 32.37 -36.53 -16.86
C HIS A 77 31.81 -36.34 -15.45
N ILE A 78 31.77 -37.41 -14.65
CA ILE A 78 31.31 -37.37 -13.26
C ILE A 78 32.21 -36.49 -12.39
N ALA A 79 33.53 -36.52 -12.60
CA ALA A 79 34.47 -35.67 -11.87
C ALA A 79 34.14 -34.18 -12.11
N VAL A 80 34.03 -33.76 -13.37
CA VAL A 80 33.66 -32.38 -13.71
C VAL A 80 32.27 -32.02 -13.19
N THR A 81 31.30 -32.92 -13.31
CA THR A 81 29.93 -32.70 -12.80
C THR A 81 29.89 -32.47 -11.28
N ARG A 82 30.77 -33.14 -10.52
CA ARG A 82 30.89 -32.91 -9.07
C ARG A 82 31.49 -31.54 -8.76
N GLU A 83 32.53 -31.15 -9.50
CA GLU A 83 33.18 -29.85 -9.35
C GLU A 83 32.24 -28.70 -9.70
N THR A 84 31.52 -28.78 -10.82
CA THR A 84 30.55 -27.75 -11.25
C THR A 84 29.39 -27.67 -10.26
N ARG A 85 28.93 -28.81 -9.72
CA ARG A 85 27.91 -28.81 -8.66
C ARG A 85 28.39 -28.12 -7.41
N GLN A 86 29.63 -28.37 -6.97
CA GLN A 86 30.19 -27.70 -5.79
C GLN A 86 30.27 -26.19 -6.03
N LEU A 87 30.77 -25.77 -7.20
CA LEU A 87 30.86 -24.36 -7.58
C LEU A 87 29.50 -23.65 -7.54
N ARG A 88 28.42 -24.32 -7.98
CA ARG A 88 27.05 -23.80 -7.89
C ARG A 88 26.56 -23.69 -6.44
N ILE A 89 26.85 -24.68 -5.60
CA ILE A 89 26.49 -24.63 -4.18
C ILE A 89 27.17 -23.44 -3.50
N ASP A 90 28.45 -23.20 -3.80
CA ASP A 90 29.21 -22.10 -3.23
C ASP A 90 28.68 -20.74 -3.71
N ALA A 91 28.30 -20.64 -4.99
CA ALA A 91 27.65 -19.45 -5.54
C ALA A 91 26.30 -19.16 -4.85
N ASP A 92 25.46 -20.18 -4.69
CA ASP A 92 24.15 -20.05 -4.02
C ASP A 92 24.31 -19.70 -2.54
N ALA A 93 25.35 -20.22 -1.87
CA ALA A 93 25.67 -19.90 -0.49
C ALA A 93 26.02 -18.41 -0.33
N LEU A 94 26.85 -17.88 -1.24
CA LEU A 94 27.22 -16.46 -1.28
C LEU A 94 26.01 -15.55 -1.52
N GLU A 95 25.14 -15.91 -2.47
CA GLU A 95 23.91 -15.16 -2.73
C GLU A 95 22.98 -15.12 -1.50
N ARG A 96 22.82 -16.27 -0.83
CA ARG A 96 22.01 -16.36 0.40
C ARG A 96 22.60 -15.55 1.54
N GLU A 97 23.93 -15.48 1.66
CA GLU A 97 24.60 -14.66 2.66
C GLU A 97 24.30 -13.18 2.48
N VAL A 98 24.49 -12.65 1.27
CA VAL A 98 24.16 -11.27 0.94
C VAL A 98 22.68 -10.98 1.21
N LYS A 99 21.76 -11.86 0.81
CA LYS A 99 20.32 -11.70 1.09
C LYS A 99 20.01 -11.67 2.60
N ARG A 100 20.68 -12.50 3.40
CA ARG A 100 20.52 -12.47 4.87
C ARG A 100 20.97 -11.15 5.46
N GLU A 101 22.09 -10.59 4.98
CA GLU A 101 22.56 -9.27 5.41
C GLU A 101 21.56 -8.17 5.04
N GLN A 102 21.08 -8.14 3.79
CA GLN A 102 20.07 -7.17 3.35
C GLN A 102 18.78 -7.24 4.18
N VAL A 103 18.32 -8.46 4.51
CA VAL A 103 17.14 -8.64 5.36
C VAL A 103 17.39 -8.07 6.76
N LYS A 104 18.54 -8.35 7.37
CA LYS A 104 18.89 -7.80 8.70
C LYS A 104 18.89 -6.28 8.70
N VAL A 105 19.45 -5.64 7.67
CA VAL A 105 19.46 -4.18 7.56
C VAL A 105 18.04 -3.65 7.44
N ARG A 106 17.20 -4.22 6.58
CA ARG A 106 15.79 -3.83 6.45
C ARG A 106 14.98 -4.05 7.74
N GLU A 107 15.26 -5.11 8.48
CA GLU A 107 14.64 -5.36 9.78
C GLU A 107 15.03 -4.31 10.81
N GLN A 108 16.30 -3.89 10.84
CA GLN A 108 16.77 -2.80 11.69
C GLN A 108 16.11 -1.46 11.32
N GLU A 109 16.02 -1.14 10.03
CA GLU A 109 15.31 0.06 9.57
C GLU A 109 13.83 0.04 9.95
N ARG A 110 13.17 -1.13 9.79
CA ARG A 110 11.77 -1.29 10.19
C ARG A 110 11.60 -1.13 11.69
N ALA A 111 12.47 -1.71 12.50
CA ALA A 111 12.44 -1.59 13.95
C ALA A 111 12.66 -0.13 14.39
N ALA A 112 13.65 0.56 13.82
CA ALA A 112 13.93 1.96 14.10
C ALA A 112 12.74 2.88 13.75
N ALA A 113 12.03 2.60 12.65
CA ALA A 113 10.86 3.37 12.24
C ALA A 113 9.54 2.86 12.85
N ALA A 114 9.54 1.84 13.71
CA ALA A 114 8.30 1.28 14.28
C ALA A 114 7.55 2.28 15.15
N GLU A 115 8.24 2.92 16.10
CA GLU A 115 7.61 3.88 17.01
C GLU A 115 7.04 5.10 16.28
N VAL A 116 7.74 5.59 15.25
CA VAL A 116 7.27 6.71 14.43
C VAL A 116 6.00 6.30 13.68
N ARG A 117 5.98 5.12 13.05
CA ARG A 117 4.79 4.61 12.37
C ARG A 117 3.60 4.43 13.31
N GLU A 118 3.82 3.89 14.51
CA GLU A 118 2.75 3.74 15.50
C GLU A 118 2.17 5.09 15.93
N ARG A 119 3.03 6.10 16.15
CA ARG A 119 2.57 7.46 16.47
C ARG A 119 1.78 8.08 15.32
N ASP A 120 2.27 7.96 14.09
CA ASP A 120 1.60 8.49 12.90
C ASP A 120 0.23 7.83 12.68
N LEU A 121 0.14 6.52 12.91
CA LEU A 121 -1.13 5.79 12.84
C LEU A 121 -2.11 6.27 13.89
N ALA A 122 -1.67 6.40 15.15
CA ALA A 122 -2.52 6.90 16.23
C ALA A 122 -3.00 8.34 15.98
N GLU A 123 -2.15 9.22 15.46
CA GLU A 123 -2.54 10.58 15.10
C GLU A 123 -3.56 10.58 13.96
N ARG A 124 -3.31 9.77 12.92
CA ARG A 124 -4.22 9.62 11.78
C ARG A 124 -5.59 9.10 12.21
N GLU A 125 -5.63 8.11 13.11
CA GLU A 125 -6.87 7.59 13.67
C GLU A 125 -7.63 8.65 14.47
N ARG A 126 -6.94 9.42 15.33
CA ARG A 126 -7.54 10.54 16.07
C ARG A 126 -8.11 11.59 15.13
N ARG A 127 -7.39 11.95 14.07
CA ARG A 127 -7.86 12.91 13.07
C ARG A 127 -9.12 12.42 12.37
N ILE A 128 -9.12 11.18 11.88
CA ILE A 128 -10.28 10.59 11.19
C ILE A 128 -11.49 10.48 12.14
N ALA A 129 -11.27 10.10 13.40
CA ALA A 129 -12.33 10.04 14.40
C ALA A 129 -12.93 11.43 14.67
N GLY A 130 -12.08 12.45 14.81
CA GLY A 130 -12.51 13.84 14.96
C GLY A 130 -13.32 14.35 13.76
N GLU A 131 -12.84 14.10 12.54
CA GLU A 131 -13.54 14.46 11.30
C GLU A 131 -14.92 13.79 11.22
N ARG A 132 -15.02 12.51 11.57
CA ARG A 132 -16.29 11.77 11.59
C ARG A 132 -17.26 12.31 12.64
N ALA A 133 -16.76 12.62 13.84
CA ALA A 133 -17.57 13.17 14.92
C ALA A 133 -18.11 14.57 14.55
N ALA A 134 -17.26 15.44 13.99
CA ALA A 134 -17.67 16.76 13.53
C ALA A 134 -18.69 16.68 12.39
N ALA A 135 -18.49 15.78 11.42
CA ALA A 135 -19.45 15.55 10.35
C ALA A 135 -20.80 15.05 10.88
N GLU A 136 -20.79 14.17 11.87
CA GLU A 136 -22.02 13.68 12.50
C GLU A 136 -22.76 14.77 13.28
N GLN A 137 -22.05 15.58 14.07
CA GLN A 137 -22.63 16.73 14.77
C GLN A 137 -23.27 17.70 13.79
N ALA A 138 -22.58 18.05 12.70
CA ALA A 138 -23.13 18.94 11.67
C ALA A 138 -24.40 18.35 11.02
N ARG A 139 -24.47 17.03 10.79
CA ARG A 139 -25.68 16.37 10.30
C ARG A 139 -26.83 16.45 11.28
N GLN A 140 -26.57 16.24 12.58
CA GLN A 140 -27.59 16.30 13.63
C GLN A 140 -28.13 17.73 13.78
N GLU A 141 -27.26 18.73 13.81
CA GLU A 141 -27.65 20.15 13.86
C GLU A 141 -28.49 20.54 12.64
N ALA A 142 -28.08 20.13 11.44
CA ALA A 142 -28.85 20.40 10.22
C ALA A 142 -30.21 19.72 10.23
N ALA A 143 -30.30 18.48 10.73
CA ALA A 143 -31.56 17.76 10.87
C ALA A 143 -32.49 18.43 11.89
N ALA A 144 -31.96 18.85 13.05
CA ALA A 144 -32.71 19.57 14.08
C ALA A 144 -33.24 20.91 13.54
N ALA A 145 -32.39 21.72 12.92
CA ALA A 145 -32.79 23.00 12.31
C ALA A 145 -33.86 22.82 11.22
N LYS A 146 -33.78 21.73 10.43
CA LYS A 146 -34.80 21.39 9.44
C LYS A 146 -36.12 20.99 10.10
N ALA A 147 -36.07 20.21 11.18
CA ALA A 147 -37.25 19.81 11.94
C ALA A 147 -37.96 21.02 12.57
N GLU A 148 -37.21 21.95 13.16
CA GLU A 148 -37.76 23.18 13.72
C GLU A 148 -38.43 24.05 12.66
N LYS A 149 -37.76 24.26 11.52
CA LYS A 149 -38.33 25.01 10.39
C LYS A 149 -39.60 24.34 9.85
N ALA A 150 -39.62 23.02 9.76
CA ALA A 150 -40.81 22.27 9.34
C ALA A 150 -41.97 22.42 10.33
N ALA A 151 -41.70 22.31 11.64
CA ALA A 151 -42.70 22.50 12.69
C ALA A 151 -43.26 23.93 12.70
N ALA A 152 -42.40 24.95 12.59
CA ALA A 152 -42.82 26.35 12.51
C ALA A 152 -43.65 26.61 11.25
N GLY A 153 -43.25 26.04 10.10
CA GLY A 153 -44.00 26.10 8.86
C GLY A 153 -45.38 25.44 8.95
N ALA A 154 -45.48 24.29 9.61
CA ALA A 154 -46.76 23.60 9.85
C ALA A 154 -47.70 24.43 10.74
N ARG A 155 -47.18 25.02 11.83
CA ARG A 155 -47.96 25.91 12.71
C ARG A 155 -48.53 27.10 11.94
N ARG A 156 -47.70 27.81 11.16
CA ARG A 156 -48.15 28.94 10.34
C ARG A 156 -49.23 28.54 9.33
N LYS A 157 -49.10 27.36 8.70
CA LYS A 157 -50.12 26.85 7.78
C LYS A 157 -51.44 26.54 8.49
N ALA A 158 -51.38 25.94 9.69
CA ALA A 158 -52.57 25.67 10.49
C ALA A 158 -53.28 26.98 10.90
N GLU A 159 -52.53 27.96 11.40
CA GLU A 159 -53.06 29.29 11.76
C GLU A 159 -53.72 30.00 10.56
N GLN A 160 -53.08 29.96 9.38
CA GLN A 160 -53.65 30.54 8.17
C GLN A 160 -54.92 29.82 7.71
N ALA A 161 -54.96 28.49 7.82
CA ALA A 161 -56.14 27.70 7.48
C ALA A 161 -57.32 28.02 8.43
N GLU A 162 -57.06 28.15 9.73
CA GLU A 162 -58.07 28.57 10.70
C GLU A 162 -58.57 29.99 10.42
N ALA A 163 -57.67 30.94 10.16
CA ALA A 163 -58.04 32.31 9.82
C ALA A 163 -58.89 32.37 8.55
N HIS A 164 -58.56 31.57 7.53
CA HIS A 164 -59.36 31.47 6.32
C HIS A 164 -60.75 30.88 6.59
N ARG A 165 -60.85 29.79 7.36
CA ARG A 165 -62.14 29.20 7.76
C ARG A 165 -63.04 30.21 8.49
N ARG A 166 -62.47 31.00 9.42
CA ARG A 166 -63.21 32.08 10.11
C ARG A 166 -63.72 33.12 9.12
N LYS A 167 -62.88 33.59 8.19
CA LYS A 167 -63.28 34.55 7.15
C LYS A 167 -64.40 34.02 6.25
N VAL A 168 -64.34 32.75 5.86
CA VAL A 168 -65.39 32.10 5.05
C VAL A 168 -66.70 32.04 5.85
N ALA A 169 -66.66 31.56 7.09
CA ALA A 169 -67.84 31.49 7.96
C ALA A 169 -68.47 32.88 8.20
N ASP A 170 -67.66 33.91 8.46
CA ASP A 170 -68.14 35.29 8.62
C ASP A 170 -68.80 35.81 7.33
N HIS A 171 -68.21 35.51 6.17
CA HIS A 171 -68.78 35.90 4.88
C HIS A 171 -70.12 35.21 4.63
N GLU A 172 -70.20 33.90 4.86
CA GLU A 172 -71.43 33.11 4.73
C GLU A 172 -72.53 33.62 5.67
N ALA A 173 -72.22 33.88 6.93
CA ALA A 173 -73.15 34.46 7.90
C ALA A 173 -73.67 35.82 7.44
N ARG A 174 -72.80 36.68 6.90
CA ARG A 174 -73.18 37.99 6.36
C ARG A 174 -74.07 37.86 5.13
N VAL A 175 -73.79 36.92 4.22
CA VAL A 175 -74.63 36.65 3.04
C VAL A 175 -75.99 36.09 3.47
N ALA A 176 -76.04 35.13 4.40
CA ALA A 176 -77.27 34.58 4.94
C ALA A 176 -78.12 35.67 5.61
N GLY A 177 -77.50 36.54 6.42
CA GLY A 177 -78.18 37.70 7.02
C GLY A 177 -78.73 38.68 5.98
N LYS A 178 -78.00 38.94 4.90
CA LYS A 178 -78.51 39.76 3.78
C LYS A 178 -79.67 39.09 3.05
N LYS A 179 -79.59 37.78 2.78
CA LYS A 179 -80.68 36.99 2.15
C LYS A 179 -81.94 36.98 3.02
N ALA A 180 -81.81 36.75 4.33
CA ALA A 180 -82.95 36.79 5.26
C ALA A 180 -83.60 38.18 5.31
N ARG A 181 -82.79 39.26 5.34
CA ARG A 181 -83.30 40.64 5.26
C ARG A 181 -83.98 40.95 3.93
N ALA A 182 -83.49 40.41 2.82
CA ALA A 182 -84.12 40.56 1.51
C ALA A 182 -85.46 39.80 1.45
N ALA A 183 -85.51 38.57 1.94
CA ALA A 183 -86.74 37.76 2.01
C ALA A 183 -87.81 38.41 2.91
N ALA A 184 -87.41 39.00 4.04
CA ALA A 184 -88.32 39.75 4.91
C ALA A 184 -88.87 41.04 4.27
N ARG A 185 -88.17 41.59 3.26
CA ARG A 185 -88.63 42.77 2.50
C ARG A 185 -89.50 42.41 1.29
N SER A 186 -89.44 41.17 0.79
CA SER A 186 -90.21 40.70 -0.37
C SER A 186 -91.41 39.81 -0.01
N GLY A 187 -91.57 39.45 1.27
CA GLY A 187 -92.72 38.68 1.78
C GLY A 187 -93.74 39.52 2.57
N GLY A 188 -93.63 40.85 2.48
CA GLY A 188 -94.62 41.79 3.00
C GLY A 188 -95.32 42.48 1.84
N ASP A 189 -96.20 41.74 1.17
CA ASP A 189 -97.34 42.24 0.38
C ASP A 189 -98.61 41.82 1.12
#